data_AF-A0A2T4ZFY8-F1
#
_entry.id   AF-A0A2T4ZFY8-F1
#
_cell.length_a   1.000
_cell.length_b   1.000
_cell.length_c   1.000
_cell.angle_alpha   90.00
_cell.angle_beta   90.00
_cell.angle_gamma   90.00
#
_symmetry.space_group_name_H-M   'P 1'
#
loop_
_entity.id
_entity.type
_entity.pdbx_description
1 polymer ?
#
loop_
_entity_poly.entity_id
_entity_poly.type
_entity_poly.pdbx_seq_one_letter_code
_entity_poly.pdbx_strand_id
1 'polypeptide(L)' 'MAEMCGNCRNYLDSRGICRAHPPTAKDDGSARWPSVSRSDWCGEYKVVPPPVNQGLRKLASA' A
#
# COMPACT_ATOMS: atom_id res chain seq x y z
N MET A 1 -4.55 -1.57 -14.20
CA MET A 1 -5.05 -1.87 -12.82
C MET A 1 -5.80 -0.64 -12.35
N ALA A 2 -6.97 -0.82 -11.74
CA ALA A 2 -7.70 0.31 -11.20
C ALA A 2 -7.00 0.84 -9.94
N GLU A 3 -6.88 2.17 -9.84
CA GLU A 3 -6.24 2.89 -8.74
C GLU A 3 -7.21 2.95 -7.55
N MET A 4 -7.18 1.92 -6.72
CA MET A 4 -8.03 1.79 -5.53
C MET A 4 -7.22 1.19 -4.39
N CYS A 5 -7.66 1.42 -3.14
CA CYS A 5 -7.01 0.93 -1.93
C CYS A 5 -6.74 -0.57 -2.00
N GLY A 6 -7.69 -1.38 -2.49
CA GLY A 6 -7.54 -2.83 -2.64
C GLY A 6 -6.35 -3.29 -3.48
N ASN A 7 -5.84 -2.44 -4.37
CA ASN A 7 -4.67 -2.73 -5.21
C ASN A 7 -3.42 -1.95 -4.75
N CYS A 8 -3.53 -1.13 -3.72
CA CYS A 8 -2.45 -0.25 -3.26
C CYS A 8 -1.53 -0.98 -2.27
N ARG A 9 -0.22 -0.78 -2.42
CA ARG A 9 0.82 -1.28 -1.49
C ARG A 9 0.58 -0.86 -0.04
N ASN A 10 -0.02 0.31 0.18
CA ASN A 10 -0.19 0.89 1.50
C ASN A 10 -1.47 0.37 2.21
N TYR A 11 -2.35 -0.32 1.50
CA TYR A 11 -3.58 -0.87 2.08
C TYR A 11 -3.29 -2.17 2.81
N LEU A 12 -3.87 -2.33 3.99
CA LEU A 12 -3.88 -3.58 4.73
C LEU A 12 -5.28 -4.17 4.69
N ASP A 13 -5.50 -5.09 3.75
CA ASP A 13 -6.79 -5.69 3.42
C ASP A 13 -7.46 -6.35 4.63
N SER A 14 -6.70 -7.12 5.42
CA SER A 14 -7.21 -7.85 6.59
C SER A 14 -7.80 -6.96 7.69
N ARG A 15 -7.56 -5.65 7.64
CA ARG A 15 -8.05 -4.67 8.62
C ARG A 15 -8.80 -3.50 7.98
N GLY A 16 -8.87 -3.43 6.65
CA GLY A 16 -9.48 -2.30 5.96
C GLY A 16 -8.86 -0.94 6.32
N ILE A 17 -7.53 -0.88 6.47
CA ILE A 17 -6.83 0.36 6.86
C ILE A 17 -5.82 0.82 5.80
N CYS A 18 -5.64 2.14 5.69
CA CYS A 18 -4.63 2.79 4.86
C CYS A 18 -3.40 3.17 5.69
N ARG A 19 -2.21 2.77 5.23
CA ARG A 19 -0.92 3.10 5.87
C ARG A 19 -0.10 4.14 5.09
N ALA A 20 -0.74 4.87 4.17
CA ALA A 20 -0.08 5.94 3.43
C ALA A 20 0.32 7.11 4.34
N HIS A 21 -0.50 7.38 5.36
CA HIS A 21 -0.25 8.40 6.38
C HIS A 21 -0.12 7.76 7.76
N PRO A 22 0.67 8.35 8.68
CA PRO A 22 0.80 7.84 10.05
C PRO A 22 -0.55 7.80 10.79
N PRO A 23 -0.69 6.93 11.79
CA PRO A 23 -1.91 6.85 12.59
C PRO A 23 -2.09 8.11 13.42
N THR A 24 -3.33 8.52 13.64
CA THR A 24 -3.65 9.65 14.51
C THR A 24 -3.64 9.19 15.95
N ALA A 25 -2.87 9.89 16.79
CA ALA A 25 -2.90 9.68 18.24
C ALA A 25 -4.26 10.09 18.82
N LYS A 26 -4.72 9.33 19.81
CA LYS A 26 -5.95 9.56 20.55
C LYS A 26 -5.61 9.86 22.01
N ASP A 27 -6.53 10.53 22.71
CA ASP A 27 -6.36 10.96 24.10
C ASP A 27 -6.21 9.78 25.09
N ASP A 28 -6.64 8.58 24.70
CA ASP A 28 -6.46 7.33 25.44
C ASP A 28 -5.05 6.73 25.31
N GLY A 29 -4.15 7.42 24.61
CA GLY A 29 -2.79 6.94 24.33
C GLY A 29 -2.72 5.92 23.20
N SER A 30 -3.85 5.60 22.55
CA SER A 30 -3.87 4.73 21.38
C SER A 30 -3.54 5.51 20.09
N ALA A 31 -3.15 4.80 19.03
CA ALA A 31 -2.96 5.37 17.71
C ALA A 31 -3.81 4.60 16.69
N ARG A 32 -4.64 5.33 15.95
CA ARG A 32 -5.58 4.73 14.99
C ARG A 32 -5.20 5.06 13.56
N TRP A 33 -5.04 4.03 12.76
CA TRP A 33 -4.88 4.16 11.31
C TRP A 33 -6.21 4.57 10.65
N PRO A 34 -6.16 5.34 9.54
CA PRO A 34 -7.34 5.61 8.73
C PRO A 34 -7.98 4.31 8.23
N SER A 35 -9.28 4.14 8.47
CA SER A 35 -10.07 3.04 7.92
C SER A 35 -10.62 3.46 6.56
N VAL A 36 -10.45 2.61 5.54
CA VAL A 36 -10.90 2.86 4.16
C VAL A 36 -11.48 1.60 3.55
N SER A 37 -12.42 1.76 2.64
CA SER A 37 -12.95 0.68 1.83
C SER A 37 -11.92 0.23 0.80
N ARG A 38 -12.04 -1.02 0.37
CA ARG A 38 -11.22 -1.60 -0.69
C ARG A 38 -11.35 -0.83 -2.01
N SER A 39 -12.53 -0.23 -2.24
CA SER A 39 -12.85 0.52 -3.46
C SER A 39 -12.50 2.01 -3.38
N ASP A 40 -12.02 2.51 -2.24
CA ASP A 40 -11.68 3.92 -2.07
C ASP A 40 -10.40 4.29 -2.83
N TRP A 41 -10.24 5.58 -3.10
CA TRP A 41 -9.02 6.14 -3.68
C TRP A 41 -8.68 7.48 -3.03
N CYS A 42 -7.45 7.59 -2.53
CA CYS A 42 -6.96 8.77 -1.81
C CYS A 42 -5.93 9.59 -2.62
N GLY A 43 -5.74 9.30 -3.92
CA GLY A 43 -4.74 9.97 -4.77
C GLY A 43 -3.29 9.49 -4.60
N GLU A 44 -2.96 8.79 -3.50
CA GLU A 44 -1.59 8.32 -3.19
C GLU A 44 -1.39 6.82 -3.52
N TYR A 45 -1.88 6.39 -4.68
CA TYR A 45 -1.79 4.99 -5.10
C TYR A 45 -0.32 4.59 -5.37
N LYS A 46 0.16 3.53 -4.70
CA LYS A 46 1.50 2.99 -4.90
C LYS A 46 1.42 1.51 -5.29
N VAL A 47 1.97 1.17 -6.44
CA VAL A 47 2.09 -0.20 -6.91
C VAL A 47 3.21 -0.91 -6.15
N VAL A 48 3.01 -2.17 -5.77
CA VAL A 48 4.12 -3.04 -5.35
C VAL A 48 4.91 -3.38 -6.62
N PRO A 49 6.16 -2.90 -6.79
CA PRO A 49 6.93 -3.29 -7.96
C PRO A 49 7.07 -4.82 -7.97
N PRO A 50 6.96 -5.46 -9.14
CA PRO A 50 7.17 -6.91 -9.23
C PRO A 50 8.56 -7.25 -8.68
N PRO A 51 8.72 -8.42 -8.03
CA PRO A 51 10.03 -8.86 -7.58
C PRO A 51 10.98 -8.87 -8.78
N VAL A 52 12.06 -8.10 -8.70
CA VAL A 52 13.11 -8.12 -9.72
C VAL A 52 13.79 -9.47 -9.66
N ASN A 53 13.48 -10.34 -10.62
CA ASN A 53 14.25 -11.56 -10.86
C ASN A 53 15.67 -11.17 -11.28
N GLN A 54 16.61 -11.13 -10.33
CA GLN A 54 18.00 -10.77 -10.57
C GLN A 54 18.69 -11.66 -11.63
N GLY A 55 18.15 -12.87 -11.88
CA GLY A 55 18.66 -13.79 -12.91
C GLY A 55 18.48 -13.31 -14.35
N LEU A 56 17.45 -12.50 -14.65
CA LEU A 56 17.18 -12.02 -16.02
C LEU A 56 18.06 -10.84 -16.45
N ARG A 57 18.65 -10.10 -15.48
CA ARG A 57 19.53 -8.96 -15.78
C ARG A 57 20.89 -9.37 -16.33
N LYS A 58 21.35 -10.60 -16.06
CA LYS A 58 22.65 -11.09 -16.55
C LYS A 58 22.64 -11.53 -18.01
N LEU A 59 21.46 -11.79 -18.59
CA LEU A 59 21.32 -12.25 -19.99
C LEU A 59 21.13 -11.11 -21.00
N ALA A 60 20.84 -9.88 -20.53
CA ALA A 60 20.62 -8.71 -21.39
C ALA A 60 21.86 -7.82 -21.56
N SER A 61 23.04 -8.32 -21.18
CA SER A 61 24.33 -7.61 -21.29
C SER A 61 25.42 -8.45 -21.98
N ALA A 62 25.02 -9.47 -22.74
CA ALA A 62 25.89 -10.32 -23.54
C ALA A 62 25.67 -10.06 -25.03
#